data_AF-A0AB33C237-F1
#
_entry.id   AF-A0AB33C237-F1
#
_cell.length_a   1.000
_cell.length_b   1.000
_cell.length_c   1.000
_cell.angle_alpha   90.00
_cell.angle_beta   90.00
_cell.angle_gamma   90.00
#
_symmetry.space_group_name_H-M   'P 1'
#
loop_
_entity.id
_entity.type
_entity.pdbx_description
1 polymer ?
#
loop_
_entity_poly.entity_id
_entity_poly.type
_entity_poly.pdbx_seq_one_letter_code
_entity_poly.pdbx_strand_id
1 'polypeptide(L)' 'MKISIPNLLYHGSDVIVEKPDIHAGKPRHDFGKGFYLTTDINQAAKWSKHKIKINSRKLQ' A
#
# COMPACT_ATOMS: atom_id res chain seq x y z
N MET A 1 -5.34 -30.90 -3.22
CA MET A 1 -5.42 -29.43 -3.11
C MET A 1 -4.18 -28.84 -3.78
N LYS A 2 -4.30 -28.25 -4.98
CA LYS A 2 -3.17 -27.56 -5.62
C LYS A 2 -3.04 -26.20 -4.97
N ILE A 3 -2.01 -26.02 -4.14
CA ILE A 3 -1.63 -24.70 -3.66
C ILE A 3 -0.92 -24.03 -4.84
N SER A 4 -1.65 -23.20 -5.61
CA SER A 4 -1.02 -22.36 -6.63
C SER A 4 -0.12 -21.35 -5.92
N ILE A 5 1.07 -21.12 -6.48
CA ILE A 5 2.03 -20.14 -6.00
C ILE A 5 1.29 -18.80 -5.77
N PRO A 6 1.51 -18.09 -4.65
CA PRO A 6 0.82 -16.84 -4.38
C PRO A 6 1.12 -15.84 -5.49
N ASN A 7 0.06 -15.17 -5.96
CA ASN A 7 0.19 -14.08 -6.93
C ASN A 7 1.12 -13.02 -6.37
N LEU A 8 2.01 -12.48 -7.21
CA LEU A 8 2.80 -11.31 -6.85
C LEU A 8 1.85 -10.12 -6.59
N LEU A 9 1.99 -9.50 -5.42
CA LEU A 9 1.16 -8.40 -4.96
C LEU A 9 1.97 -7.13 -4.80
N TYR A 10 1.34 -6.00 -5.08
CA TYR A 10 1.93 -4.67 -5.04
C TYR A 10 1.22 -3.77 -4.01
N HIS A 11 2.01 -2.98 -3.29
CA HIS A 11 1.54 -1.92 -2.41
C HIS A 11 1.99 -0.55 -2.93
N GLY A 12 1.08 0.42 -2.98
CA GLY A 12 1.42 1.80 -3.32
C GLY A 12 1.74 2.63 -2.08
N SER A 13 3.00 3.04 -1.94
CA SER A 13 3.49 3.87 -0.82
C SER A 13 4.20 5.12 -1.31
N ASP A 14 4.20 6.17 -0.51
CA ASP A 14 5.01 7.38 -0.71
C ASP A 14 6.42 7.28 -0.09
N VAL A 15 6.69 6.21 0.65
CA VAL A 15 7.99 5.89 1.25
C VAL A 15 8.40 4.46 0.91
N ILE A 16 9.71 4.22 0.90
CA ILE A 16 10.26 2.85 0.80
C ILE A 16 9.94 2.12 2.11
N VAL A 17 9.36 0.93 2.00
CA VAL A 17 9.05 0.06 3.14
C VAL A 17 10.04 -1.09 3.15
N GLU A 18 11.09 -0.98 3.97
CA GLU A 18 12.11 -2.04 4.09
C GLU A 18 11.61 -3.26 4.86
N LYS A 19 10.82 -3.03 5.92
CA LYS A 19 10.25 -4.08 6.78
C LYS A 19 8.75 -3.81 6.97
N PRO A 20 7.87 -4.55 6.27
CA PRO A 20 6.43 -4.35 6.41
C PRO A 20 5.95 -4.81 7.79
N ASP A 21 5.26 -3.93 8.50
CA ASP A 21 4.53 -4.22 9.75
C ASP A 21 3.02 -4.19 9.49
N ILE A 22 2.33 -5.31 9.73
CA ILE A 22 0.89 -5.44 9.49
C ILE A 22 0.05 -4.56 10.42
N HIS A 23 0.62 -4.08 11.52
CA HIS A 23 -0.04 -3.16 12.45
C HIS A 23 0.19 -1.69 12.08
N ALA A 24 0.97 -1.41 11.03
CA ALA A 24 1.19 -0.08 10.51
C ALA A 24 -0.05 0.48 9.80
N GLY A 25 -0.10 1.80 9.66
CA GLY A 25 -1.17 2.52 8.97
C GLY A 25 -2.17 3.19 9.92
N LYS A 26 -3.13 3.89 9.31
CA LYS A 26 -4.10 4.71 10.07
C LYS A 26 -5.18 3.82 10.67
N PRO A 27 -5.63 4.07 11.91
CA PRO A 27 -6.64 3.27 12.59
C PRO A 27 -8.05 3.38 11.97
N ARG A 28 -8.32 4.37 11.12
CA ARG A 28 -9.65 4.66 10.55
C ARG A 28 -9.73 4.44 9.03
N HIS A 29 -9.15 3.35 8.52
CA HIS A 29 -9.51 2.91 7.17
C HIS A 29 -10.64 1.88 7.24
N ASP A 30 -11.37 1.73 6.12
CA ASP A 30 -12.57 0.88 6.01
C ASP A 30 -12.34 -0.58 6.38
N PHE A 31 -11.09 -1.07 6.29
CA PHE A 31 -10.70 -2.44 6.60
C PHE A 31 -9.64 -2.53 7.71
N GLY A 32 -9.46 -1.45 8.48
CA GLY A 32 -8.49 -1.40 9.57
C GLY A 32 -7.05 -1.13 9.12
N LYS A 33 -6.09 -1.58 9.94
CA LYS A 33 -4.66 -1.35 9.72
C LYS A 33 -4.05 -2.45 8.83
N GLY A 34 -2.98 -2.10 8.14
CA GLY A 34 -2.26 -3.02 7.25
C GLY A 34 -1.97 -2.44 5.87
N PHE A 35 -1.38 -3.29 5.04
CA PHE A 35 -1.01 -2.96 3.66
C PHE A 35 -2.14 -3.31 2.71
N TYR A 36 -2.54 -2.33 1.92
CA TYR A 36 -3.50 -2.49 0.85
C TYR A 36 -2.75 -2.97 -0.38
N LEU A 37 -3.14 -4.13 -0.89
CA LEU A 37 -2.44 -4.86 -1.94
C LEU A 37 -3.29 -4.97 -3.20
N THR A 38 -2.64 -5.06 -4.35
CA THR A 38 -3.27 -5.30 -5.65
C THR A 38 -2.36 -6.13 -6.53
N THR A 39 -2.92 -6.90 -7.47
CA THR A 39 -2.15 -7.58 -8.51
C THR A 39 -1.81 -6.66 -9.69
N ASP A 40 -2.44 -5.48 -9.78
CA ASP A 40 -2.18 -4.49 -10.84
C ASP A 40 -1.13 -3.46 -10.41
N ILE A 41 0.08 -3.57 -10.97
CA ILE A 41 1.18 -2.64 -10.71
C ILE A 41 0.85 -1.18 -11.06
N ASN A 42 0.02 -0.95 -12.09
CA ASN A 42 -0.38 0.40 -12.49
C ASN A 42 -1.28 1.03 -11.43
N GLN A 43 -2.15 0.24 -10.81
CA GLN A 43 -2.98 0.68 -9.71
C GLN A 43 -2.12 1.02 -8.48
N ALA A 44 -1.17 0.16 -8.10
CA ALA A 44 -0.23 0.46 -7.01
C ALA A 44 0.57 1.75 -7.26
N ALA A 45 1.04 1.97 -8.49
CA ALA A 45 1.75 3.19 -8.87
C ALA A 45 0.86 4.45 -8.77
N LYS A 46 -0.42 4.37 -9.15
CA LYS A 46 -1.39 5.47 -8.98
C LYS A 46 -1.59 5.79 -7.50
N TRP A 47 -1.70 4.79 -6.63
CA TRP A 47 -1.84 4.98 -5.19
C TRP A 47 -0.60 5.67 -4.59
N SER A 48 0.61 5.24 -4.97
CA SER A 48 1.87 5.88 -4.56
C SER A 48 1.89 7.37 -4.92
N LYS A 49 1.59 7.72 -6.19
CA LYS A 49 1.52 9.12 -6.65
C LYS A 49 0.49 9.94 -5.87
N HIS A 50 -0.68 9.36 -5.58
CA HIS A 50 -1.71 10.02 -4.81
C HIS A 50 -1.29 10.30 -3.37
N LYS A 51 -0.61 9.34 -2.72
CA LYS A 51 -0.08 9.46 -1.36
C LYS A 51 0.99 10.54 -1.26
N ILE A 52 1.92 10.59 -2.23
CA ILE A 52 2.92 11.66 -2.33
C ILE A 52 2.21 13.02 -2.39
N LYS A 53 1.24 13.19 -3.30
CA LYS A 53 0.49 14.45 -3.45
C LYS A 53 -0.23 14.87 -2.16
N ILE A 54 -0.82 13.94 -1.42
CA ILE A 54 -1.47 14.23 -0.13
C ILE A 54 -0.44 14.68 0.91
N ASN A 55 0.69 13.99 1.01
CA ASN A 55 1.69 14.28 2.04
C ASN A 55 2.47 15.57 1.74
N SER A 56 2.78 15.87 0.47
CA SER A 56 3.37 17.15 0.07
C SER A 56 2.50 18.35 0.46
N ARG A 57 1.17 18.21 0.43
CA ARG A 57 0.23 19.26 0.85
C ARG A 57 0.14 19.45 2.37
N LYS A 58 0.54 18.46 3.17
CA LYS A 58 0.53 18.54 4.64
C LYS A 58 1.79 19.19 5.20
N LEU A 59 2.83 19.30 4.40
CA LEU A 59 4.12 19.90 4.76
C LEU A 59 4.18 21.41 4.43
N GLN A 60 3.14 21.95 3.79
CA GLN A 60 2.90 23.38 3.60
C GLN A 60 1.92 23.88 4.65
#